data_AF-R7J5P8-F1
#
_entry.id   AF-R7J5P8-F1
#
_cell.length_a   1.000
_cell.length_b   1.000
_cell.length_c   1.000
_cell.angle_alpha   90.00
_cell.angle_beta   90.00
_cell.angle_gamma   90.00
#
_symmetry.space_group_name_H-M   'P 1'
#
loop_
_entity.id
_entity.type
_entity.pdbx_description
1 polymer ?
#
loop_
_entity_poly.entity_id
_entity_poly.type
_entity_poly.pdbx_seq_one_letter_code
_entity_poly.pdbx_strand_id
1 'polypeptide(L)' 'MNDLKVKEITRFVEDSIQKTRLIFSENGKETEIILQGNGKLKAAVEV' A
#
# COMPACT_ATOMS: atom_id res chain seq x y z
N MET A 1 -20.32 -1.29 -7.80
CA MET A 1 -19.26 -0.31 -7.45
C MET A 1 -18.17 -1.09 -6.76
N ASN A 2 -16.95 -1.10 -7.28
CA ASN A 2 -15.80 -1.63 -6.55
C ASN A 2 -15.35 -0.55 -5.56
N ASP A 3 -15.58 -0.77 -4.27
CA ASP A 3 -15.15 0.16 -3.22
C ASP A 3 -13.70 -0.19 -2.84
N LEU A 4 -12.75 0.55 -3.43
CA LEU A 4 -11.32 0.44 -3.10
C LEU A 4 -10.95 1.56 -2.13
N LYS A 5 -10.48 1.20 -0.94
CA LYS A 5 -10.05 2.16 0.09
C LYS A 5 -8.68 1.80 0.63
N VAL A 6 -7.77 2.76 0.64
CA VAL A 6 -6.51 2.62 1.36
C VAL A 6 -6.79 2.82 2.85
N LYS A 7 -6.39 1.83 3.68
CA LYS A 7 -6.56 1.86 5.13
C LYS A 7 -5.29 2.32 5.83
N GLU A 8 -4.14 1.77 5.44
CA GLU A 8 -2.87 2.05 6.11
C GLU A 8 -1.71 2.06 5.11
N ILE A 9 -0.77 2.99 5.30
CA ILE A 9 0.53 3.00 4.62
C ILE A 9 1.61 3.16 5.70
N THR A 10 2.39 2.11 5.92
CA THR A 10 3.43 2.08 6.96
C THR A 10 4.79 1.78 6.35
N ARG A 11 5.81 2.56 6.71
CA ARG A 11 7.20 2.32 6.31
C ARG A 11 7.94 1.60 7.43
N PHE A 12 8.71 0.58 7.07
CA PHE A 12 9.51 -0.17 8.03
C PHE A 12 10.83 -0.63 7.40
N VAL A 13 11.78 -1.02 8.24
CA VAL A 13 13.07 -1.56 7.80
C VAL A 13 13.11 -3.02 8.19
N GLU A 14 13.41 -3.90 7.22
CA GLU A 14 13.56 -5.34 7.42
C GLU A 14 14.75 -5.79 6.57
N ASP A 15 15.68 -6.55 7.15
CA ASP A 15 16.93 -6.99 6.50
C ASP A 15 17.80 -5.84 5.94
N SER A 16 17.83 -4.69 6.63
CA SER A 16 18.48 -3.45 6.16
C SER A 16 17.87 -2.84 4.89
N ILE A 17 16.69 -3.31 4.50
CA ILE A 17 15.97 -2.81 3.33
C ILE A 17 14.74 -2.04 3.78
N GLN A 18 14.57 -0.83 3.25
CA GLN A 18 13.35 -0.05 3.48
C GLN A 18 12.20 -0.65 2.69
N LYS A 19 11.13 -1.01 3.39
CA LYS A 19 9.90 -1.59 2.84
C LYS A 19 8.71 -0.69 3.17
N THR A 20 7.66 -0.80 2.37
CA THR A 20 6.38 -0.13 2.63
C THR A 20 5.27 -1.18 2.67
N ARG A 21 4.55 -1.24 3.78
CA ARG A 21 3.29 -1.98 3.92
C ARG A 21 2.14 -1.09 3.44
N LEU A 22 1.32 -1.63 2.56
CA LEU A 22 0.07 -1.04 2.10
C LEU A 22 -1.08 -1.96 2.49
N ILE A 23 -2.01 -1.47 3.30
CA ILE A 23 -3.27 -2.17 3.61
C ILE A 23 -4.38 -1.43 2.90
N PHE A 24 -5.14 -2.15 2.09
CA PHE A 24 -6.34 -1.62 1.44
C PHE A 24 -7.50 -2.60 1.57
N SER A 25 -8.72 -2.08 1.49
CA SER A 25 -9.93 -2.89 1.37
C SER A 25 -10.53 -2.74 -0.01
N GLU A 26 -10.84 -3.86 -0.65
CA GLU A 26 -11.63 -3.90 -1.87
C GLU A 26 -12.91 -4.68 -1.58
N ASN A 27 -14.08 -4.04 -1.74
CA ASN A 27 -15.38 -4.67 -1.53
C ASN A 27 -15.52 -5.33 -0.13
N GLY A 28 -14.97 -4.68 0.90
CA GLY A 28 -14.98 -5.18 2.28
C GLY A 28 -13.92 -6.24 2.59
N LYS A 29 -13.18 -6.74 1.60
CA LYS A 29 -12.06 -7.67 1.81
C LYS A 29 -10.75 -6.90 2.00
N GLU A 30 -10.06 -7.17 3.10
CA GLU A 30 -8.74 -6.58 3.38
C GLU A 30 -7.64 -7.31 2.63
N THR A 31 -6.71 -6.55 2.06
CA THR A 31 -5.53 -7.04 1.37
C THR A 31 -4.31 -6.26 1.87
N GLU A 32 -3.23 -6.99 2.17
CA GLU A 32 -1.93 -6.43 2.53
C GLU A 32 -0.94 -6.68 1.40
N ILE A 33 -0.16 -5.65 1.05
CA ILE A 33 0.96 -5.75 0.10
C ILE A 33 2.21 -5.16 0.76
N ILE A 34 3.33 -5.86 0.61
CA ILE A 34 4.67 -5.39 1.00
C ILE A 34 5.42 -4.99 -0.26
N LEU A 35 5.80 -3.72 -0.35
CA LEU A 35 6.56 -3.16 -1.45
C LEU A 35 8.00 -2.93 -1.02
N GLN A 36 8.93 -3.34 -1.88
CA GLN A 36 10.37 -3.14 -1.72
C GLN A 36 10.89 -2.27 -2.86
N GLY A 37 11.68 -1.25 -2.54
CA GLY A 37 12.34 -0.40 -3.52
C GLY A 37 12.41 1.08 -3.10
N ASN A 38 13.17 1.87 -3.86
CA ASN A 38 13.42 3.29 -3.57
C ASN A 38 12.42 4.24 -4.26
N GLY A 39 11.34 3.69 -4.82
CA GLY A 39 10.29 4.45 -5.50
C GLY A 39 9.41 5.22 -4.51
N LYS A 40 8.80 6.31 -4.97
CA LYS A 40 7.76 7.02 -4.22
C LYS A 40 6.39 6.49 -4.65
N LEU A 41 5.56 6.07 -3.70
CA LEU A 41 4.14 5.83 -3.95
C LEU A 41 3.50 7.16 -4.37
N LYS A 42 3.15 7.29 -5.65
CA LYS A 42 2.23 8.33 -6.12
C LYS A 42 0.84 7.73 -6.13
N ALA A 43 -0.12 8.39 -5.46
CA ALA A 43 -1.53 8.08 -5.66
C ALA A 43 -1.85 8.24 -7.15
N ALA A 44 -2.59 7.30 -7.72
CA ALA A 44 -3.14 7.48 -9.06
C ALA A 44 -4.09 8.69 -9.00
N VAL A 45 -3.87 9.67 -9.86
CA VAL A 45 -4.77 10.81 -10.02
C VAL A 45 -6.06 10.27 -10.65
N GLU A 46 -7.21 10.55 -10.06
CA GLU A 46 -8.51 10.30 -10.70
C GLU A 46 -8.55 11.02 -12.06
N VAL A 47 -8.82 10.26 -13.12
CA VAL A 47 -9.14 10.77 -14.48
C VAL A 47 -10.63 10.64 -14.72
#